data_AF-A0A832ZW08-F1
#
_entry.id   AF-A0A832ZW08-F1
#
_cell.length_a   1.000
_cell.length_b   1.000
_cell.length_c   1.000
_cell.angle_alpha   90.00
_cell.angle_beta   90.00
_cell.angle_gamma   90.00
#
_symmetry.space_group_name_H-M   'P 1'
#
loop_
_entity.id
_entity.type
_entity.pdbx_description
1 polymer ?
#
loop_
_entity_poly.entity_id
_entity_poly.type
_entity_poly.pdbx_seq_one_letter_code
_entity_poly.pdbx_strand_id
1 'polypeptide(L)'
;MIKVVVRKGRSLGFWNPFEDATQQNNTQTNVETCIICMNELRNSPTFTCPYCKATGHWVCFDRWLTKRNTCPLCYKEIILQ
;
A
#
# COMPACT_ATOMS: atom_id res chain seq x y z
N MET A 1 38.49 3.64 26.46
CA MET A 1 38.52 4.87 25.64
C MET A 1 37.63 4.65 24.42
N ILE A 2 36.37 5.11 24.46
CA ILE A 2 35.41 4.90 23.36
C ILE A 2 35.58 6.03 22.34
N LYS A 3 35.86 5.70 21.08
CA LYS A 3 35.92 6.65 19.97
C LYS A 3 34.53 6.81 19.37
N VAL A 4 33.91 7.97 19.57
CA VAL A 4 32.66 8.35 18.92
C VAL A 4 32.96 8.82 17.51
N VAL A 5 32.46 8.10 16.50
CA VAL A 5 32.57 8.50 15.09
C VAL A 5 31.27 9.20 14.69
N VAL A 6 31.27 10.53 14.69
CA VAL A 6 30.14 11.34 14.23
C VAL A 6 30.10 11.27 12.70
N ARG A 7 29.09 10.58 12.15
CA ARG A 7 28.85 10.60 10.70
C ARG A 7 28.12 11.89 10.34
N LYS A 8 28.53 12.55 9.25
CA LYS A 8 27.86 13.75 8.73
C LYS A 8 26.42 13.39 8.36
N GLY A 9 25.44 13.88 9.14
CA GLY A 9 24.03 13.73 8.81
C GLY A 9 23.74 14.45 7.49
N ARG A 10 22.99 13.80 6.60
CA ARG A 10 22.44 14.49 5.42
C ARG A 10 21.28 15.36 5.90
N SER A 11 21.36 16.67 5.71
CA SER A 11 20.23 17.58 5.92
C SER A 11 19.14 17.23 4.90
N LEU A 12 17.96 16.81 5.37
CA LEU A 12 16.79 16.51 4.54
C LEU A 12 16.06 17.79 4.04
N GLY A 13 16.80 18.88 3.87
CA GLY A 13 16.24 20.19 3.53
C GLY A 13 15.75 20.98 4.74
N PHE A 14 15.26 22.19 4.44
CA PHE A 14 14.78 23.16 5.41
C PHE A 14 13.31 22.86 5.74
N TRP A 15 13.03 22.53 7.00
CA TRP A 15 11.65 22.34 7.46
C TRP A 15 10.95 23.70 7.51
N ASN A 16 10.05 23.96 6.55
CA ASN A 16 9.22 25.16 6.54
C ASN A 16 7.76 24.83 6.92
N PRO A 17 7.23 25.34 8.04
CA PRO A 17 5.87 25.05 8.52
C PRO A 17 4.72 25.61 7.66
N PHE A 18 5.03 26.51 6.71
CA PHE A 18 4.03 27.17 5.85
C PHE A 18 4.18 26.81 4.36
N GLU A 19 5.18 26.01 4.00
CA GLU A 19 5.23 25.41 2.67
C GLU A 19 4.25 24.23 2.65
N ASP A 20 3.24 24.32 1.78
CA ASP A 20 2.54 23.14 1.31
C ASP A 20 3.62 22.18 0.82
N ALA A 21 3.74 21.06 1.54
CA ALA A 21 4.60 19.99 1.15
C ALA A 21 4.11 19.47 -0.22
N THR A 22 4.57 20.09 -1.31
CA THR A 22 4.70 19.43 -2.60
C THR A 22 5.85 18.41 -2.51
N GLN A 23 5.80 17.58 -1.46
CA GLN A 23 6.28 16.24 -1.46
C GLN A 23 5.42 15.50 -2.46
N GLN A 24 6.03 15.00 -3.53
CA GLN A 24 5.81 13.64 -4.01
C GLN A 24 6.70 13.44 -5.23
N ASN A 25 7.95 13.06 -4.96
CA ASN A 25 8.68 12.20 -5.88
C ASN A 25 7.85 10.93 -6.10
N ASN A 26 6.97 10.98 -7.09
CA ASN A 26 6.16 9.86 -7.56
C ASN A 26 7.09 8.82 -8.19
N THR A 27 7.72 8.03 -7.33
CA THR A 27 8.23 6.71 -7.70
C THR A 27 7.31 5.72 -7.03
N GLN A 28 6.08 5.68 -7.52
CA GLN A 28 5.12 4.64 -7.18
C GLN A 28 5.66 3.32 -7.74
N THR A 29 6.57 2.69 -6.98
CA THR A 29 6.97 1.33 -7.24
C THR A 29 5.71 0.50 -7.06
N ASN A 30 5.12 0.13 -8.18
CA ASN A 30 3.98 -0.77 -8.31
C ASN A 30 4.42 -2.17 -7.85
N VAL A 31 4.69 -2.30 -6.55
CA VAL A 31 4.79 -3.59 -5.91
C VAL A 31 3.34 -3.96 -5.64
N GLU A 32 2.79 -4.80 -6.50
CA GLU A 32 1.51 -5.45 -6.33
C GLU A 32 1.52 -6.15 -4.97
N THR A 33 1.03 -5.46 -3.94
CA THR A 33 0.97 -5.90 -2.55
C THR A 33 -0.49 -6.10 -2.19
N CYS A 34 -0.79 -7.19 -1.50
CA CYS A 34 -2.16 -7.46 -1.10
C CYS A 34 -2.58 -6.47 -0.01
N ILE A 35 -3.63 -5.71 -0.28
CA ILE A 35 -4.23 -4.76 0.67
C ILE A 35 -4.77 -5.39 1.98
N ILE A 36 -4.93 -6.72 2.02
CA ILE A 36 -5.49 -7.44 3.18
C ILE A 36 -4.38 -8.00 4.07
N CYS A 37 -3.39 -8.68 3.48
CA CYS A 37 -2.29 -9.31 4.24
C CYS A 37 -0.96 -8.55 4.16
N MET A 38 -0.91 -7.46 3.39
CA MET A 38 0.28 -6.62 3.14
C MET A 38 1.48 -7.34 2.54
N ASN A 39 1.29 -8.57 2.04
CA ASN A 39 2.35 -9.37 1.42
C ASN A 39 2.35 -9.22 -0.10
N GLU A 40 3.48 -9.52 -0.74
CA GLU A 40 3.59 -9.50 -2.20
C GLU A 40 2.58 -10.44 -2.87
N LEU A 41 2.01 -10.00 -4.00
CA LEU A 41 1.06 -10.78 -4.81
C LEU A 41 1.74 -11.88 -5.64
N ARG A 42 3.08 -11.93 -5.63
CA ARG A 42 3.89 -12.87 -6.39
C ARG A 42 3.50 -14.32 -6.04
N ASN A 43 3.23 -15.13 -7.07
CA ASN A 43 3.02 -16.58 -6.99
C ASN A 43 1.65 -17.06 -6.47
N SER A 44 0.60 -16.23 -6.53
CA SER A 44 -0.76 -16.63 -6.12
C SER A 44 -1.82 -15.99 -7.02
N PRO A 45 -3.00 -16.63 -7.18
CA PRO A 45 -4.09 -16.04 -7.95
C PRO A 45 -4.49 -14.71 -7.31
N THR A 46 -4.58 -13.67 -8.13
CA THR A 46 -4.98 -12.34 -7.70
C THR A 46 -6.44 -12.08 -8.06
N PHE A 47 -7.11 -11.30 -7.22
CA PHE A 47 -8.43 -10.76 -7.49
C PHE A 47 -8.31 -9.25 -7.62
N THR A 48 -8.90 -8.70 -8.67
CA THR A 48 -8.94 -7.26 -8.90
C THR A 48 -10.38 -6.77 -8.83
N CYS A 49 -10.63 -5.80 -7.95
CA CYS A 49 -11.96 -5.21 -7.81
C CYS A 49 -12.32 -4.40 -9.07
N PRO A 50 -13.52 -4.58 -9.66
CA PRO A 50 -13.92 -3.87 -10.88
C PRO A 50 -14.13 -2.36 -10.67
N TYR A 51 -14.42 -1.93 -9.44
CA TYR A 51 -14.74 -0.52 -9.16
C TYR A 51 -13.50 0.34 -8.87
N CYS A 52 -12.63 -0.13 -7.97
CA CYS A 52 -11.47 0.64 -7.50
C CYS A 52 -10.13 0.12 -8.02
N LYS A 53 -10.14 -0.97 -8.81
CA LYS A 53 -8.95 -1.63 -9.34
C LYS A 53 -7.97 -2.07 -8.25
N ALA A 54 -8.46 -2.27 -7.03
CA ALA A 54 -7.71 -2.84 -5.94
C ALA A 54 -7.36 -4.29 -6.25
N THR A 55 -6.07 -4.63 -6.20
CA THR A 55 -5.59 -6.00 -6.39
C THR A 55 -5.23 -6.61 -5.04
N GLY A 56 -5.59 -7.87 -4.83
CA GLY A 56 -5.22 -8.65 -3.65
C GLY A 56 -5.09 -10.13 -3.99
N HIS A 57 -4.65 -10.95 -3.03
CA HIS A 57 -4.73 -12.40 -3.21
C HIS A 57 -6.19 -12.84 -3.28
N TRP A 58 -6.50 -13.78 -4.17
CA TRP A 58 -7.82 -14.38 -4.31
C TRP A 58 -8.31 -14.95 -2.98
N VAL A 59 -7.46 -15.70 -2.26
CA VAL A 59 -7.80 -16.30 -0.95
C VAL A 59 -8.12 -15.23 0.10
N CYS A 60 -7.42 -14.09 0.06
CA CYS A 60 -7.69 -12.99 0.98
C CYS A 60 -9.04 -12.34 0.67
N PHE A 61 -9.33 -12.09 -0.61
CA PHE A 61 -10.62 -11.57 -1.05
C PHE A 61 -11.77 -12.55 -0.78
N ASP A 62 -11.59 -13.84 -1.03
CA ASP A 62 -12.57 -14.90 -0.76
C ASP A 62 -12.97 -14.97 0.72
N ARG A 63 -11.98 -14.98 1.62
CA ARG A 63 -12.21 -14.92 3.07
C ARG A 63 -12.92 -13.64 3.50
N TRP A 64 -12.60 -12.52 2.86
CA TRP A 64 -13.25 -11.24 3.13
C TRP A 64 -14.71 -11.25 2.66
N LEU A 65 -14.95 -11.69 1.42
CA LEU A 65 -16.26 -11.80 0.79
C LEU A 65 -17.18 -12.76 1.53
N THR A 66 -16.64 -13.86 2.07
CA THR A 66 -17.37 -14.79 2.93
C THR A 66 -17.99 -14.11 4.16
N LYS A 67 -17.38 -13.03 4.66
CA LYS A 67 -17.90 -12.26 5.81
C LYS A 67 -18.69 -11.03 5.38
N ARG A 68 -18.26 -10.36 4.30
CA ARG A 68 -18.82 -9.11 3.80
C ARG A 68 -18.69 -9.07 2.29
N ASN A 69 -19.80 -9.03 1.56
CA ASN A 69 -19.84 -8.95 0.10
C ASN A 69 -19.39 -7.58 -0.46
N THR A 70 -18.54 -6.84 0.24
CA THR A 70 -18.13 -5.47 -0.11
C THR A 70 -16.62 -5.39 -0.27
N CYS A 71 -16.11 -4.56 -1.17
CA CYS A 71 -14.67 -4.31 -1.29
C CYS A 71 -14.10 -3.61 -0.03
N PRO A 72 -12.94 -4.05 0.51
CA PRO A 72 -12.30 -3.40 1.66
C PRO A 72 -11.79 -1.97 1.41
N LEU A 73 -11.56 -1.59 0.15
CA LEU A 73 -11.05 -0.25 -0.19
C LEU A 73 -12.16 0.76 -0.55
N CYS A 74 -13.16 0.33 -1.32
CA CYS A 74 -14.20 1.24 -1.81
C CYS A 74 -15.59 0.97 -1.23
N TYR A 75 -15.75 -0.04 -0.39
CA TYR A 75 -16.99 -0.43 0.28
C TYR A 75 -18.18 -0.74 -0.67
N LYS A 76 -17.95 -0.81 -1.98
CA LYS A 76 -18.97 -1.23 -2.95
C LYS A 76 -19.16 -2.72 -2.90
N GLU A 77 -20.40 -3.15 -3.07
CA GLU A 77 -20.76 -4.57 -3.15
C GLU A 77 -20.11 -5.22 -4.37
N ILE A 78 -19.44 -6.34 -4.14
CA ILE A 78 -18.84 -7.16 -5.18
C ILE A 78 -19.88 -8.20 -5.53
N ILE A 79 -20.55 -7.98 -6.66
CA ILE A 79 -21.49 -8.95 -7.23
C ILE A 79 -20.66 -9.95 -8.02
N LEU A 80 -20.46 -11.15 -7.47
CA LEU A 80 -19.93 -12.28 -8.22
C LEU A 80 -21.05 -12.74 -9.16
N GLN A 81 -20.89 -12.49 -10.47
CA GLN A 81 -21.80 -13.00 -11.50
C GLN A 81 -21.45 -14.44 -11.87
#